data_AF-A0A453D872-F1
#
_entry.id   AF-A0A453D872-F1
#
_cell.length_a   1.000
_cell.length_b   1.000
_cell.length_c   1.000
_cell.angle_alpha   90.00
_cell.angle_beta   90.00
_cell.angle_gamma   90.00
#
_symmetry.space_group_name_H-M   'P 1'
#
loop_
_entity.id
_entity.type
_entity.pdbx_description
1 polymer ?
#
loop_
_entity_poly.entity_id
_entity_poly.type
_entity_poly.pdbx_seq_one_letter_code
_entity_poly.pdbx_strand_id
1 'polypeptide(L)'
;MRLIKEGKAKMVEEKKRQREENKLMKEAIKAQKAEQKKYAKEKDEWESGKHALRSIVAEIDSTIIETGSVGGTLLTRFAEKGLKYRVQVNPIRGSILWKMEVPQIGQDPASVSEVPYILFVLQAEEFCDLINSGSFWDHVHLVQDRYPTFTVCFVTNKLMNYINKWRAGSV
;
A
#
# COMPACT_ATOMS: atom_id res chain seq x y z
N MET A 1 24.80 -58.04 42.11
CA MET A 1 24.83 -56.58 42.38
C MET A 1 25.20 -55.70 41.18
N ARG A 2 26.06 -56.10 40.22
CA ARG A 2 26.46 -55.28 39.06
C ARG A 2 25.29 -54.89 38.12
N LEU A 3 24.42 -55.84 37.77
CA LEU A 3 23.26 -55.61 36.88
C LEU A 3 22.24 -54.57 37.42
N ILE A 4 22.09 -54.47 38.74
CA ILE A 4 21.19 -53.47 39.39
C ILE A 4 21.79 -52.06 39.34
N LYS A 5 23.12 -51.93 39.38
CA LYS A 5 23.83 -50.63 39.27
C LYS A 5 23.77 -50.08 37.83
N GLU A 6 23.93 -50.93 36.83
CA GLU A 6 23.82 -50.53 35.41
C GLU A 6 22.39 -50.16 35.01
N GLY A 7 21.38 -50.90 35.48
CA GLY A 7 19.97 -50.56 35.27
C GLY A 7 19.58 -49.21 35.89
N LYS A 8 20.10 -48.89 37.09
CA LYS A 8 19.91 -47.59 37.74
C LYS A 8 20.61 -46.45 36.98
N ALA A 9 21.81 -46.68 36.47
CA ALA A 9 22.55 -45.68 35.68
C ALA A 9 21.82 -45.33 34.38
N LYS A 10 21.33 -46.33 33.63
CA LYS A 10 20.54 -46.11 32.40
C LYS A 10 19.24 -45.34 32.67
N MET A 11 18.57 -45.63 33.79
CA MET A 11 17.33 -44.95 34.16
C MET A 11 17.54 -43.48 34.52
N VAL A 12 18.70 -43.13 35.11
CA VAL A 12 19.07 -41.74 35.42
C VAL A 12 19.38 -40.96 34.15
N GLU A 13 20.13 -41.55 33.22
CA GLU A 13 20.50 -40.90 31.95
C GLU A 13 19.28 -40.64 31.07
N GLU A 14 18.35 -41.61 30.97
CA GLU A 14 17.09 -41.42 30.22
C GLU A 14 16.23 -40.30 30.84
N LYS A 15 16.11 -40.26 32.17
CA LYS A 15 15.42 -39.15 32.86
C LYS A 15 16.07 -37.79 32.61
N LYS A 16 17.40 -37.75 32.45
CA LYS A 16 18.13 -36.52 32.15
C LYS A 16 17.84 -36.06 30.71
N ARG A 17 17.92 -36.96 29.74
CA ARG A 17 17.60 -36.65 28.32
C ARG A 17 16.16 -36.16 28.17
N GLN A 18 15.21 -36.82 28.83
CA GLN A 18 13.80 -36.44 28.78
C GLN A 18 13.53 -35.07 29.43
N ARG A 19 14.31 -34.68 30.45
CA ARG A 19 14.23 -33.33 31.02
C ARG A 19 14.79 -32.26 30.08
N GLU A 20 15.87 -32.55 29.38
CA GLU A 20 16.48 -31.66 28.39
C GLU A 20 15.55 -31.46 27.17
N GLU A 21 15.00 -32.55 26.62
CA GLU A 21 14.01 -32.49 25.53
C GLU A 21 12.76 -31.69 25.93
N ASN A 22 12.22 -31.93 27.13
CA ASN A 22 11.08 -31.17 27.65
C ASN A 22 11.40 -29.69 27.88
N LYS A 23 12.65 -29.36 28.23
CA LYS A 23 13.09 -27.97 28.39
C LYS A 23 13.15 -27.27 27.03
N LEU A 24 13.77 -27.90 26.04
CA LEU A 24 13.85 -27.39 24.67
C LEU A 24 12.46 -27.22 24.05
N MET A 25 11.57 -28.19 24.23
CA MET A 25 10.19 -28.11 23.72
C MET A 25 9.41 -26.97 24.38
N LYS A 26 9.56 -26.75 25.69
CA LYS A 26 8.93 -25.61 26.40
C LYS A 26 9.48 -24.28 25.92
N GLU A 27 10.79 -24.18 25.67
CA GLU A 27 11.42 -22.98 25.13
C GLU A 27 10.92 -22.69 23.71
N ALA A 28 10.81 -23.70 22.85
CA ALA A 28 10.26 -23.58 21.51
C ALA A 28 8.79 -23.12 21.52
N ILE A 29 7.94 -23.71 22.37
CA ILE A 29 6.54 -23.29 22.52
C ILE A 29 6.46 -21.85 23.03
N LYS A 30 7.34 -21.45 23.95
CA LYS A 30 7.37 -20.07 24.47
C LYS A 30 7.80 -19.07 23.39
N ALA A 31 8.80 -19.42 22.57
CA ALA A 31 9.24 -18.61 21.43
C ALA A 31 8.12 -18.47 20.40
N GLN A 32 7.46 -19.58 20.03
CA GLN A 32 6.35 -19.57 19.08
C GLN A 32 5.18 -18.71 19.58
N LYS A 33 4.81 -18.81 20.88
CA LYS A 33 3.78 -17.96 21.47
C LYS A 33 4.16 -16.48 21.50
N ALA A 34 5.43 -16.17 21.76
CA ALA A 34 5.91 -14.79 21.73
C ALA A 34 5.84 -14.21 20.31
N GLU A 35 6.18 -15.00 19.30
CA GLU A 35 6.09 -14.62 17.89
C GLU A 35 4.64 -14.43 17.44
N GLN A 36 3.74 -15.36 17.77
CA GLN A 36 2.31 -15.22 17.48
C GLN A 36 1.69 -14.00 18.16
N LYS A 37 2.10 -13.68 19.40
CA LYS A 37 1.63 -12.49 20.10
C LYS A 37 2.15 -11.19 19.46
N LYS A 38 3.41 -11.19 19.02
CA LYS A 38 3.99 -10.06 18.27
C LYS A 38 3.25 -9.86 16.93
N TYR A 39 3.01 -10.95 16.21
CA TYR A 39 2.22 -10.97 14.97
C TYR A 39 0.82 -10.39 15.17
N ALA A 40 0.08 -10.88 16.17
CA ALA A 40 -1.28 -10.43 16.43
C ALA A 40 -1.33 -8.93 16.77
N LYS A 41 -0.33 -8.44 17.52
CA LYS A 41 -0.23 -7.02 17.85
C LYS A 41 0.07 -6.15 16.63
N GLU A 42 1.02 -6.55 15.78
CA GLU A 42 1.36 -5.80 14.56
C GLU A 42 0.19 -5.79 13.56
N LYS A 43 -0.53 -6.91 13.45
CA LYS A 43 -1.74 -7.00 12.63
C LYS A 43 -2.86 -6.11 13.17
N ASP A 44 -3.15 -6.15 14.46
CA ASP A 44 -4.17 -5.29 15.10
C ASP A 44 -3.83 -3.80 14.95
N GLU A 45 -2.56 -3.41 15.13
CA GLU A 45 -2.11 -2.04 14.90
C GLU A 45 -2.29 -1.60 13.43
N TRP A 46 -2.06 -2.51 12.47
CA TRP A 46 -2.28 -2.23 11.04
C TRP A 46 -3.76 -2.13 10.68
N GLU A 47 -4.59 -3.09 11.11
CA GLU A 47 -6.04 -3.11 10.88
C GLU A 47 -6.76 -1.93 11.57
N SER A 48 -6.20 -1.42 12.68
CA SER A 48 -6.73 -0.21 13.34
C SER A 48 -6.63 1.06 12.48
N GLY A 49 -5.82 1.06 11.42
CA GLY A 49 -5.60 2.21 10.55
C GLY A 49 -4.76 3.33 11.17
N LYS A 50 -4.30 3.20 12.42
CA LYS A 50 -3.49 4.20 13.15
C LYS A 50 -2.25 4.64 12.37
N HIS A 51 -1.71 3.76 11.53
CA HIS A 51 -0.53 4.01 10.71
C HIS A 51 -0.81 3.90 9.20
N ALA A 52 -2.08 3.95 8.77
CA ALA A 52 -2.48 3.75 7.37
C ALA A 52 -1.75 4.69 6.39
N LEU A 53 -1.55 5.95 6.77
CA LEU A 53 -0.82 6.93 5.95
C LEU A 53 0.65 6.55 5.67
N ARG A 54 1.26 5.70 6.51
CA ARG A 54 2.63 5.21 6.32
C ARG A 54 2.71 3.99 5.41
N SER A 55 1.58 3.31 5.22
CA SER A 55 1.45 2.11 4.39
C SER A 55 0.90 2.43 3.00
N ILE A 56 0.14 3.51 2.84
CA ILE A 56 -0.32 3.94 1.52
C ILE A 56 0.84 4.55 0.71
N VAL A 57 0.94 4.13 -0.55
CA VAL A 57 1.89 4.65 -1.53
C VAL A 57 1.10 5.13 -2.73
N ALA A 58 1.35 6.38 -3.13
CA ALA A 58 0.84 6.89 -4.40
C ALA A 58 1.82 6.59 -5.53
N GLU A 59 1.32 6.04 -6.61
CA GLU A 59 2.04 5.75 -7.84
C GLU A 59 1.66 6.81 -8.88
N ILE A 60 2.52 7.82 -9.00
CA ILE A 60 2.28 9.03 -9.79
C ILE A 60 2.90 8.83 -11.17
N ASP A 61 2.09 8.94 -12.22
CA ASP A 61 2.58 8.91 -13.59
C ASP A 61 3.56 10.05 -13.86
N SER A 62 4.68 9.77 -14.52
CA SER A 62 5.76 10.75 -14.71
C SER A 62 5.32 11.96 -15.51
N THR A 63 4.32 11.84 -16.41
CA THR A 63 3.82 12.97 -17.19
C THR A 63 3.14 14.04 -16.32
N ILE A 64 2.64 13.69 -15.14
CA ILE A 64 2.08 14.68 -14.18
C ILE A 64 3.18 15.65 -13.72
N ILE A 65 4.42 15.17 -13.63
CA ILE A 65 5.57 15.96 -13.20
C ILE A 65 6.22 16.67 -14.38
N GLU A 66 6.35 15.99 -15.52
CA GLU A 66 7.06 16.49 -16.70
C GLU A 66 6.27 17.55 -17.46
N THR A 67 4.95 17.34 -17.63
CA THR A 67 4.10 18.21 -18.44
C THR A 67 3.01 18.91 -17.63
N GLY A 68 2.73 18.46 -16.40
CA GLY A 68 1.68 19.02 -15.55
C GLY A 68 2.12 20.28 -14.81
N SER A 69 1.21 21.25 -14.67
CA SER A 69 1.50 22.51 -13.94
C SER A 69 1.50 22.38 -12.41
N VAL A 70 1.15 21.20 -11.88
CA VAL A 70 0.95 20.95 -10.44
C VAL A 70 1.96 19.98 -9.85
N GLY A 71 2.80 19.33 -10.66
CA GLY A 71 3.68 18.25 -10.22
C GLY A 71 4.58 18.65 -9.05
N GLY A 72 5.30 19.78 -9.17
CA GLY A 72 6.17 20.27 -8.09
C GLY A 72 5.43 20.53 -6.78
N THR A 73 4.28 21.22 -6.83
CA THR A 73 3.47 21.48 -5.63
C THR A 73 2.91 20.20 -5.02
N LEU A 74 2.47 19.24 -5.85
CA LEU A 74 1.96 17.95 -5.41
C LEU A 74 3.01 17.18 -4.62
N LEU A 75 4.22 17.02 -5.17
CA LEU A 75 5.31 16.29 -4.52
C LEU A 75 5.74 16.93 -3.19
N THR A 76 5.84 18.27 -3.15
CA THR A 76 6.14 19.00 -1.91
C THR A 76 5.08 18.72 -0.84
N ARG A 77 3.78 18.81 -1.18
CA ARG A 77 2.71 18.53 -0.23
C ARG A 77 2.71 17.08 0.26
N PHE A 78 3.04 16.13 -0.61
CA PHE A 78 3.17 14.73 -0.22
C PHE A 78 4.31 14.53 0.78
N ALA A 79 5.48 15.13 0.52
CA ALA A 79 6.62 15.08 1.43
C ALA A 79 6.31 15.73 2.79
N GLU A 80 5.70 16.92 2.80
CA GLU A 80 5.28 17.63 4.03
C GLU A 80 4.29 16.81 4.87
N LYS A 81 3.42 16.04 4.23
CA LYS A 81 2.44 15.17 4.90
C LYS A 81 3.00 13.79 5.27
N GLY A 82 4.26 13.51 4.92
CA GLY A 82 4.88 12.20 5.15
C GLY A 82 4.24 11.06 4.36
N LEU A 83 3.59 11.37 3.23
CA LEU A 83 3.02 10.38 2.32
C LEU A 83 4.13 9.76 1.46
N LYS A 84 4.12 8.44 1.34
CA LYS A 84 5.00 7.74 0.40
C LYS A 84 4.46 7.92 -1.01
N TYR A 85 5.37 8.15 -1.96
CA TYR A 85 5.04 8.18 -3.37
C TYR A 85 6.17 7.59 -4.21
N ARG A 86 5.83 7.19 -5.44
CA ARG A 86 6.76 6.77 -6.48
C ARG A 86 6.35 7.44 -7.77
N VAL A 87 7.31 8.10 -8.43
CA VAL A 87 7.13 8.60 -9.79
C VAL A 87 7.55 7.49 -10.75
N GLN A 88 6.67 7.11 -11.67
CA GLN A 88 6.91 6.00 -12.62
C GLN A 88 6.05 6.18 -13.88
N VAL A 89 6.22 5.32 -14.88
CA VAL A 89 5.29 5.26 -16.02
C VAL A 89 4.12 4.36 -15.65
N ASN A 90 2.92 4.93 -15.60
CA ASN A 90 1.70 4.18 -15.31
C ASN A 90 1.08 3.61 -16.59
N PRO A 91 0.27 2.54 -16.50
CA PRO A 91 -0.43 1.97 -17.66
C PRO A 91 -1.39 2.93 -18.35
N ILE A 92 -1.87 3.94 -17.64
CA ILE A 92 -2.66 5.05 -18.19
C ILE A 92 -1.92 6.35 -17.84
N ARG A 93 -1.60 7.13 -18.86
CA ARG A 93 -0.84 8.38 -18.71
C ARG A 93 -1.62 9.41 -17.91
N GLY A 94 -0.92 10.27 -17.18
CA GLY A 94 -1.54 11.31 -16.35
C GLY A 94 -2.32 10.80 -15.15
N SER A 95 -2.15 9.53 -14.77
CA SER A 95 -2.86 8.90 -13.65
C SER A 95 -2.06 8.91 -12.35
N ILE A 96 -2.77 8.89 -11.24
CA ILE A 96 -2.26 8.57 -9.91
C ILE A 96 -3.02 7.34 -9.43
N LEU A 97 -2.29 6.27 -9.13
CA LEU A 97 -2.79 5.04 -8.53
C LEU A 97 -2.37 4.99 -7.06
N TRP A 98 -3.03 4.14 -6.28
CA TRP A 98 -2.67 3.94 -4.88
C TRP A 98 -2.58 2.46 -4.55
N LYS A 99 -1.63 2.13 -3.70
CA LYS A 99 -1.48 0.80 -3.13
C LYS A 99 -1.23 0.88 -1.64
N MET A 100 -1.59 -0.18 -0.94
CA MET A 100 -1.14 -0.40 0.42
C MET A 100 0.05 -1.36 0.42
N GLU A 101 1.16 -0.90 0.97
CA GLU A 101 2.24 -1.77 1.43
C GLU A 101 1.76 -2.49 2.68
N VAL A 102 1.33 -3.74 2.50
CA VAL A 102 1.06 -4.66 3.60
C VAL A 102 2.42 -5.02 4.20
N PRO A 103 2.65 -4.81 5.51
CA PRO A 103 3.87 -5.28 6.14
C PRO A 103 3.96 -6.79 5.94
N GLN A 104 5.16 -7.31 5.64
CA GLN A 104 5.38 -8.75 5.43
C GLN A 104 5.31 -9.49 6.76
N ILE A 105 4.11 -9.55 7.35
CA ILE A 105 3.87 -10.22 8.61
C ILE A 105 3.51 -11.67 8.26
N GLY A 106 4.45 -12.60 8.44
CA GLY A 106 4.22 -14.04 8.37
C GLY A 106 3.66 -14.57 7.05
N GLN A 107 4.55 -14.80 6.07
CA GLN A 107 4.30 -15.58 4.84
C GLN A 107 3.11 -15.12 3.97
N ASP A 108 3.28 -13.98 3.29
CA ASP A 108 3.16 -13.92 1.82
C ASP A 108 3.87 -12.62 1.34
N PRO A 109 5.05 -12.70 0.70
CA PRO A 109 5.82 -11.51 0.32
C PRO A 109 5.17 -10.68 -0.80
N ALA A 110 4.04 -11.13 -1.37
CA ALA A 110 3.46 -10.57 -2.59
C ALA A 110 2.11 -9.84 -2.40
N SER A 111 1.54 -9.75 -1.19
CA SER A 111 0.23 -9.12 -1.01
C SER A 111 0.31 -7.59 -1.01
N VAL A 112 0.57 -6.98 -2.16
CA VAL A 112 0.26 -5.57 -2.40
C VAL A 112 -1.24 -5.48 -2.62
N SER A 113 -1.95 -4.80 -1.72
CA SER A 113 -3.38 -4.56 -1.92
C SER A 113 -3.56 -3.27 -2.70
N GLU A 114 -4.07 -3.38 -3.92
CA GLU A 114 -4.46 -2.22 -4.71
C GLU A 114 -5.62 -1.48 -4.02
N VAL A 115 -5.58 -0.16 -4.06
CA VAL A 115 -6.68 0.68 -3.59
C VAL A 115 -7.50 1.07 -4.83
N PRO A 116 -8.80 0.75 -4.92
CA PRO A 116 -9.57 0.77 -6.16
C PRO A 116 -10.01 2.18 -6.57
N TYR A 117 -9.04 3.07 -6.72
CA TYR A 117 -9.19 4.44 -7.17
C TYR A 117 -8.09 4.76 -8.18
N ILE A 118 -8.45 5.52 -9.20
CA ILE A 118 -7.50 6.10 -10.15
C ILE A 118 -7.86 7.57 -10.33
N LEU A 119 -6.88 8.46 -10.19
CA LEU A 119 -7.09 9.90 -10.26
C LEU A 119 -6.33 10.52 -11.42
N PHE A 120 -7.03 11.38 -12.16
CA PHE A 120 -6.47 12.25 -13.17
C PHE A 120 -6.47 13.68 -12.67
N VAL A 121 -5.33 14.36 -12.79
CA VAL A 121 -5.20 15.77 -12.43
C VAL A 121 -5.02 16.58 -13.71
N LEU A 122 -6.02 17.37 -14.06
CA LEU A 122 -6.09 18.12 -15.31
C LEU A 122 -6.14 19.62 -15.03
N GLN A 123 -5.60 20.44 -15.93
CA GLN A 123 -5.95 21.86 -15.96
C GLN A 123 -7.40 22.04 -16.44
N ALA A 124 -7.95 23.21 -16.16
CA ALA A 124 -9.28 23.59 -16.62
C ALA A 124 -9.40 23.49 -18.16
N GLU A 125 -8.40 23.98 -18.88
CA GLU A 125 -8.31 23.93 -20.33
C GLU A 125 -8.34 22.48 -20.84
N GLU A 126 -7.46 21.62 -20.32
CA GLU A 126 -7.37 20.20 -20.69
C GLU A 126 -8.68 19.45 -20.44
N PHE A 127 -9.31 19.72 -19.30
CA PHE A 127 -10.61 19.13 -18.97
C PHE A 127 -11.71 19.61 -19.92
N CYS A 128 -11.77 20.92 -20.21
CA CYS A 128 -12.72 21.46 -21.17
C CYS A 128 -12.52 20.89 -22.58
N ASP A 129 -11.28 20.75 -23.04
CA ASP A 129 -10.96 20.16 -24.35
C ASP A 129 -11.37 18.68 -24.40
N LEU A 130 -11.17 17.93 -23.31
CA LEU A 130 -11.61 16.54 -23.18
C LEU A 130 -13.14 16.41 -23.31
N ILE A 131 -13.90 17.34 -22.70
CA ILE A 131 -15.37 17.37 -22.80
C ILE A 131 -15.81 17.79 -24.21
N ASN A 132 -15.25 18.88 -24.73
CA ASN A 132 -15.64 19.48 -26.01
C ASN A 132 -15.33 18.57 -27.21
N SER A 133 -14.24 17.80 -27.13
CA SER A 133 -13.89 16.81 -28.15
C SER A 133 -14.77 15.56 -28.14
N GLY A 134 -15.62 15.38 -27.12
CA GLY A 134 -16.41 14.16 -26.92
C GLY A 134 -15.62 12.97 -26.37
N SER A 135 -14.30 13.12 -26.16
CA SER A 135 -13.39 12.02 -25.81
C SER A 135 -13.45 11.62 -24.33
N PHE A 136 -14.22 12.34 -23.50
CA PHE A 136 -14.33 12.08 -22.07
C PHE A 136 -14.78 10.65 -21.75
N TRP A 137 -15.86 10.19 -22.38
CA TRP A 137 -16.39 8.86 -22.11
C TRP A 137 -15.48 7.77 -22.66
N ASP A 138 -14.84 7.99 -23.82
CA ASP A 138 -13.85 7.06 -24.35
C ASP A 138 -12.67 6.88 -23.39
N HIS A 139 -12.21 7.97 -22.78
CA HIS A 139 -11.18 7.91 -21.75
C HIS A 139 -11.65 7.15 -20.51
N VAL A 140 -12.88 7.38 -20.03
CA VAL A 140 -13.44 6.65 -18.89
C VAL A 140 -13.56 5.15 -19.19
N HIS A 141 -14.06 4.77 -20.37
CA HIS A 141 -14.19 3.37 -20.78
C HIS A 141 -12.81 2.70 -20.90
N LEU A 142 -11.81 3.38 -21.48
CA LEU A 142 -10.44 2.88 -21.54
C LEU A 142 -9.89 2.56 -20.13
N VAL A 143 -10.19 3.41 -19.15
CA VAL A 143 -9.79 3.19 -17.76
C VAL A 143 -10.53 2.00 -17.16
N GLN A 144 -11.84 1.90 -17.39
CA GLN A 144 -12.67 0.80 -16.88
C GLN A 144 -12.31 -0.55 -17.50
N ASP A 145 -11.93 -0.59 -18.77
CA ASP A 145 -11.47 -1.82 -19.43
C ASP A 145 -10.21 -2.38 -18.77
N ARG A 146 -9.32 -1.51 -18.30
CA ARG A 146 -8.08 -1.89 -17.62
C ARG A 146 -8.27 -2.10 -16.11
N TYR A 147 -9.11 -1.29 -15.50
CA TYR A 147 -9.35 -1.24 -14.05
C TYR A 147 -10.86 -1.34 -13.76
N PRO A 148 -11.50 -2.50 -13.99
CA PRO A 148 -12.95 -2.63 -13.99
C PRO A 148 -13.60 -2.40 -12.61
N THR A 149 -12.83 -2.59 -11.53
CA THR A 149 -13.30 -2.41 -10.16
C THR A 149 -12.93 -1.04 -9.58
N PHE A 150 -12.19 -0.20 -10.32
CA PHE A 150 -11.68 1.06 -9.80
C PHE A 150 -12.69 2.19 -10.00
N THR A 151 -12.73 3.09 -9.02
CA THR A 151 -13.41 4.37 -9.14
C THR A 151 -12.52 5.35 -9.90
N VAL A 152 -13.04 5.89 -11.01
CA VAL A 152 -12.36 6.91 -11.81
C VAL A 152 -12.63 8.30 -11.23
N CYS A 153 -11.58 9.03 -10.89
CA CYS A 153 -11.66 10.37 -10.32
C CYS A 153 -10.95 11.40 -11.20
N PHE A 154 -11.52 12.60 -11.29
CA PHE A 154 -10.90 13.75 -11.95
C PHE A 154 -10.81 14.92 -10.98
N VAL A 155 -9.65 15.55 -10.93
CA VAL A 155 -9.43 16.82 -10.22
C VAL A 155 -9.03 17.86 -11.24
N THR A 156 -9.87 18.88 -11.39
CA THR A 156 -9.63 19.98 -12.33
C THR A 156 -9.05 21.18 -11.61
N ASN A 157 -7.80 21.50 -11.91
CA ASN A 157 -7.10 22.65 -11.35
C ASN A 157 -7.56 23.96 -12.01
N LYS A 158 -7.67 25.03 -11.23
CA LYS A 158 -7.99 26.41 -11.69
C LYS A 158 -9.32 26.57 -12.46
N LEU A 159 -10.26 25.63 -12.36
CA LEU A 159 -11.55 25.67 -13.07
C LEU A 159 -12.31 27.00 -12.88
N MET A 160 -12.39 27.51 -11.65
CA MET A 160 -13.09 28.78 -11.39
C MET A 160 -12.43 29.98 -12.07
N ASN A 161 -11.09 30.02 -12.11
CA ASN A 161 -10.37 31.08 -12.81
C ASN A 161 -10.63 31.02 -14.31
N TYR A 162 -10.68 29.82 -14.88
CA TYR A 162 -11.02 29.61 -16.29
C TYR A 162 -12.44 30.10 -16.60
N ILE A 163 -13.44 29.69 -15.80
CA ILE A 163 -14.83 30.13 -15.96
C ILE A 163 -14.95 31.66 -15.87
N ASN A 164 -14.24 32.28 -14.92
CA ASN A 164 -14.28 33.73 -14.74
C ASN A 164 -13.65 34.47 -15.92
N LYS A 165 -12.53 33.98 -16.46
CA LYS A 165 -11.91 34.54 -17.67
C LYS A 165 -12.84 34.43 -18.88
N TRP A 166 -13.48 33.28 -19.05
CA TRP A 166 -14.46 33.09 -20.13
C TRP A 166 -15.61 34.10 -20.01
N ARG A 167 -16.18 34.26 -18.80
CA ARG A 167 -17.24 35.25 -18.54
C ARG A 167 -16.79 36.70 -18.76
N ALA A 168 -15.54 37.02 -18.44
CA ALA A 168 -14.99 38.37 -18.62
C ALA A 168 -14.58 38.68 -20.07
N GLY A 169 -14.37 37.66 -20.91
CA GLY A 169 -13.98 37.76 -22.31
C GLY A 169 -15.12 37.67 -23.32
N SER A 170 -16.37 37.49 -22.87
CA SER A 170 -17.56 37.55 -23.72
C SER A 170 -18.00 39.01 -23.94
N VAL A 171 -17.37 39.68 -24.91
CA VAL A 171 -17.90 40.89 -25.59
C VAL A 171 -18.22 40.52 -27.03
#